data_AF-A0A952BN86-F1
#
_entry.id   AF-A0A952BN86-F1
#
_cell.length_a   1.000
_cell.length_b   1.000
_cell.length_c   1.000
_cell.angle_alpha   90.00
_cell.angle_beta   90.00
_cell.angle_gamma   90.00
#
_symmetry.space_group_name_H-M   'P 1'
#
loop_
_entity.id
_entity.type
_entity.pdbx_description
1 polymer ?
#
loop_
_entity_poly.entity_id
_entity_poly.type
_entity_poly.pdbx_seq_one_letter_code
_entity_poly.pdbx_strand_id
1 'polypeptide(L)'
;MANYGKAWTHNFYKRRLAPVGSHEGGKTPFGLHDMAGNVWEWVADWYDAKYYARSPEDNPPGPSSGSVKVLRGGSWSFVAAFMRAASRLRFPPRHRDADIGLRCARDAGPQG
;
A
#
# COMPACT_ATOMS: atom_id res chain seq x y z
N MET A 1 -8.50 22.94 -1.68
CA MET A 1 -7.51 23.77 -0.96
C MET A 1 -7.01 22.98 0.24
N ALA A 2 -5.71 22.64 0.30
CA ALA A 2 -5.14 21.80 1.36
C ALA A 2 -4.39 22.66 2.40
N ASN A 3 -4.77 22.53 3.67
CA ASN A 3 -4.28 23.32 4.80
C ASN A 3 -2.82 22.99 5.16
N TYR A 4 -1.91 23.92 4.86
CA TYR A 4 -0.49 23.88 5.22
C TYR A 4 -0.22 24.78 6.46
N GLY A 5 0.50 24.24 7.45
CA GLY A 5 1.26 25.04 8.42
C GLY A 5 0.69 25.35 9.81
N LYS A 6 0.45 24.35 10.69
CA LYS A 6 0.50 24.57 12.16
C LYS A 6 1.10 23.37 12.94
N ALA A 7 1.86 23.69 13.98
CA ALA A 7 2.71 22.80 14.77
C ALA A 7 2.02 22.20 16.02
N TRP A 8 2.53 21.02 16.37
CA TRP A 8 2.38 20.16 17.55
C TRP A 8 1.40 20.52 18.68
N THR A 9 0.34 19.71 18.80
CA THR A 9 -0.37 19.43 20.06
C THR A 9 -0.61 17.92 20.14
N HIS A 10 -0.53 17.36 21.36
CA HIS A 10 -0.83 15.96 21.66
C HIS A 10 -2.29 15.64 21.29
N ASN A 11 -2.53 15.20 20.05
CA ASN A 11 -3.86 14.87 19.59
C ASN A 11 -3.78 13.87 18.43
N PHE A 12 -4.64 12.85 18.45
CA PHE A 12 -4.74 11.74 17.50
C PHE A 12 -5.14 12.14 16.05
N TYR A 13 -4.87 13.39 15.67
CA TYR A 13 -5.30 14.03 14.42
C TYR A 13 -4.11 14.47 13.56
N LYS A 14 -3.37 13.48 13.04
CA LYS A 14 -2.81 13.57 11.68
C LYS A 14 -3.21 12.33 10.85
N ARG A 15 -4.39 11.78 11.13
CA ARG A 15 -5.09 10.79 10.29
C ARG A 15 -5.62 11.49 9.03
N ARG A 16 -4.73 11.89 8.13
CA ARG A 16 -5.09 12.53 6.86
C ARG A 16 -4.08 12.14 5.80
N LEU A 17 -4.55 12.13 4.55
CA LEU A 17 -3.70 12.00 3.38
C LEU A 17 -2.62 13.08 3.39
N ALA A 18 -1.36 12.67 3.21
CA ALA A 18 -0.23 13.56 3.06
C ALA A 18 0.16 13.66 1.57
N PRO A 19 0.76 14.79 1.12
CA PRO A 19 1.37 14.85 -0.19
C PRO A 19 2.40 13.73 -0.35
N VAL A 20 2.38 13.04 -1.49
CA VAL A 20 3.36 11.99 -1.80
C VAL A 20 4.77 12.57 -1.70
N GLY A 21 5.68 11.85 -1.06
CA GLY A 21 7.07 12.26 -0.89
C GLY A 21 7.31 13.32 0.21
N SER A 22 6.28 13.70 0.98
CA SER A 22 6.46 14.67 2.09
C SER A 22 7.29 14.13 3.26
N HIS A 23 7.62 12.83 3.28
CA HIS A 23 8.43 12.18 4.30
C HIS A 23 9.72 11.60 3.70
N GLU A 24 10.69 12.46 3.41
CA GLU A 24 11.97 12.07 2.77
C GLU A 24 12.72 10.99 3.56
N GLY A 25 12.75 11.09 4.90
CA GLY A 25 13.41 10.10 5.76
C GLY A 25 12.77 8.70 5.76
N GLY A 26 11.55 8.57 5.22
CA GLY A 26 10.83 7.29 5.09
C GLY A 26 11.01 6.61 3.73
N LYS A 27 11.86 7.16 2.85
CA LYS A 27 12.11 6.62 1.51
C LYS A 27 12.82 5.26 1.60
N THR A 28 12.41 4.30 0.77
CA THR A 28 13.08 3.00 0.69
C THR A 28 14.48 3.13 0.07
N PRO A 29 15.36 2.12 0.22
CA PRO A 29 16.64 2.08 -0.49
C PRO A 29 16.52 2.17 -2.02
N PHE A 30 15.35 1.87 -2.58
CA PHE A 30 15.04 1.96 -4.01
C PHE A 30 14.44 3.30 -4.42
N GLY A 31 14.39 4.28 -3.52
CA GLY A 31 13.85 5.61 -3.81
C GLY A 31 12.32 5.71 -3.77
N LEU A 32 11.61 4.69 -3.25
CA LEU A 32 10.14 4.71 -3.18
C LEU A 32 9.67 5.42 -1.92
N HIS A 33 8.68 6.31 -2.07
CA HIS A 33 8.05 7.04 -0.98
C HIS A 33 6.73 6.42 -0.56
N ASP A 34 6.40 6.59 0.72
CA ASP A 34 5.10 6.28 1.30
C ASP A 34 4.69 4.80 1.15
N MET A 35 5.68 3.89 1.11
CA MET A 35 5.45 2.44 1.04
C MET A 35 4.87 1.85 2.35
N ALA A 36 4.88 2.63 3.43
CA ALA A 36 4.28 2.31 4.71
C ALA A 36 3.43 3.49 5.21
N GLY A 37 2.11 3.35 5.16
CA GLY A 37 1.16 4.41 5.50
C GLY A 37 0.70 5.24 4.31
N ASN A 38 0.24 6.46 4.57
CA ASN A 38 -0.51 7.30 3.63
C ASN A 38 -1.81 6.62 3.15
N VAL A 39 -1.76 5.75 2.15
CA VAL A 39 -2.94 4.99 1.68
C VAL A 39 -2.60 3.51 1.50
N TRP A 40 -3.61 2.67 1.70
CA TRP A 40 -3.54 1.30 1.22
C TRP A 40 -3.45 1.31 -0.31
N GLU A 41 -2.53 0.55 -0.87
CA GLU A 41 -2.37 0.46 -2.33
C GLU A 41 -2.92 -0.89 -2.82
N TRP A 42 -3.85 -0.85 -3.79
CA TRP A 42 -4.31 -2.05 -4.50
C TRP A 42 -3.16 -2.72 -5.26
N VAL A 43 -3.14 -4.06 -5.27
CA VAL A 43 -2.30 -4.86 -6.17
C VAL A 43 -3.15 -5.80 -7.04
N ALA A 44 -2.57 -6.32 -8.12
CA ALA A 44 -3.27 -7.15 -9.10
C ALA A 44 -3.75 -8.49 -8.53
N ASP A 45 -3.06 -9.02 -7.53
CA ASP A 45 -3.29 -10.34 -6.95
C ASP A 45 -4.66 -10.52 -6.28
N TRP A 46 -5.25 -11.69 -6.48
CA TRP A 46 -6.31 -12.19 -5.62
C TRP A 46 -5.75 -12.61 -4.25
N TYR A 47 -6.50 -12.38 -3.17
CA TYR A 47 -6.07 -12.82 -1.85
C TYR A 47 -6.36 -14.29 -1.64
N ASP A 48 -5.33 -15.03 -1.23
CA ASP A 48 -5.43 -16.37 -0.65
C ASP A 48 -4.43 -16.47 0.51
N ALA A 49 -4.93 -16.93 1.67
CA ALA A 49 -4.15 -17.05 2.90
C ALA A 49 -3.07 -18.15 2.84
N LYS A 50 -3.29 -19.19 2.04
CA LYS A 50 -2.40 -20.34 1.84
C LYS A 50 -1.53 -20.21 0.60
N TYR A 51 -1.63 -19.12 -0.18
CA TYR A 51 -0.90 -18.98 -1.45
C TYR A 51 0.61 -19.13 -1.30
N TYR A 52 1.19 -18.55 -0.25
CA TYR A 52 2.63 -18.59 -0.02
C TYR A 52 3.18 -20.01 0.18
N ALA A 53 2.38 -20.97 0.66
CA ALA A 53 2.81 -22.35 0.83
C ALA A 53 2.97 -23.11 -0.50
N ARG A 54 2.48 -22.56 -1.61
CA ARG A 54 2.45 -23.20 -2.93
C ARG A 54 2.78 -22.24 -4.07
N SER A 55 3.33 -21.07 -3.74
CA SER A 55 3.70 -20.05 -4.71
C SER A 55 4.93 -20.53 -5.48
N PRO A 56 5.01 -20.33 -6.81
CA PRO A 56 6.30 -20.45 -7.49
C PRO A 56 7.28 -19.42 -6.92
N GLU A 57 8.57 -19.71 -7.05
CA GLU A 57 9.66 -18.84 -6.58
C GLU A 57 9.80 -17.60 -7.47
N ASP A 58 9.79 -17.82 -8.79
CA ASP A 58 9.95 -16.76 -9.78
C ASP A 58 8.61 -16.18 -10.25
N ASN A 59 8.50 -14.85 -10.20
CA ASN A 59 7.37 -14.06 -10.69
C ASN A 59 5.98 -14.65 -10.36
N PRO A 60 5.62 -14.79 -9.06
CA PRO A 60 4.37 -15.42 -8.67
C PRO A 60 3.16 -14.60 -9.13
N PRO A 61 2.26 -15.17 -9.95
CA PRO A 61 1.14 -14.42 -10.55
C PRO A 61 -0.04 -14.19 -9.58
N GLY A 62 0.03 -14.76 -8.38
CA GLY A 62 -1.11 -14.87 -7.46
C GLY A 62 -2.08 -15.98 -7.87
N PRO A 63 -3.16 -16.21 -7.09
CA PRO A 63 -4.24 -17.10 -7.48
C PRO A 63 -4.91 -16.62 -8.78
N SER A 64 -5.36 -17.54 -9.64
CA SER A 64 -6.02 -17.20 -10.92
C SER A 64 -7.41 -16.57 -10.74
N SER A 65 -8.09 -16.84 -9.62
CA SER A 65 -9.40 -16.30 -9.29
C SER A 65 -9.53 -16.06 -7.79
N GLY A 66 -10.55 -15.27 -7.40
CA GLY A 66 -10.84 -14.97 -6.00
C GLY A 66 -12.02 -14.02 -5.86
N SER A 67 -12.43 -13.78 -4.61
CA SER A 67 -13.52 -12.85 -4.27
C SER A 67 -13.03 -11.46 -3.83
N VAL A 68 -11.77 -11.37 -3.39
CA VAL A 68 -11.16 -10.16 -2.82
C VAL A 68 -9.74 -9.97 -3.32
N LYS A 69 -9.37 -8.72 -3.63
CA LYS A 69 -8.02 -8.33 -4.06
C LYS A 69 -7.17 -7.93 -2.86
N VAL A 70 -5.86 -8.01 -3.00
CA VAL A 70 -4.91 -7.66 -1.93
C VAL A 70 -4.67 -6.14 -1.89
N LEU A 71 -4.52 -5.59 -0.69
CA LEU A 71 -3.99 -4.24 -0.45
C LEU A 71 -2.72 -4.31 0.40
N ARG A 72 -1.78 -3.40 0.15
CA ARG A 72 -0.47 -3.31 0.81
C ARG A 72 -0.20 -1.91 1.37
N GLY A 73 0.80 -1.78 2.25
CA GLY A 73 1.34 -0.51 2.71
C GLY A 73 0.72 0.05 4.00
N GLY A 74 -0.57 -0.14 4.25
CA GLY A 74 -1.26 0.53 5.36
C GLY A 74 -1.71 1.94 4.98
N SER A 75 -2.52 2.58 5.80
CA SER A 75 -3.04 3.93 5.51
C SER A 75 -3.00 4.83 6.73
N TRP A 76 -3.20 6.14 6.50
CA TRP A 76 -3.35 7.15 7.55
C TRP A 76 -4.50 6.83 8.53
N SER A 77 -5.45 5.98 8.13
CA SER A 77 -6.63 5.64 8.91
C SER A 77 -6.44 4.35 9.74
N PHE A 78 -5.35 3.60 9.57
CA PHE A 78 -5.14 2.32 10.27
C PHE A 78 -4.08 2.42 11.38
N VAL A 79 -4.12 1.46 12.32
CA VAL A 79 -3.13 1.36 13.39
C VAL A 79 -1.77 0.90 12.84
N ALA A 80 -0.68 1.36 13.48
CA ALA A 80 0.69 1.12 13.02
C ALA A 80 1.05 -0.37 12.83
N ALA A 81 0.40 -1.29 13.57
CA ALA A 81 0.58 -2.74 13.40
C ALA A 81 0.26 -3.26 11.99
N PHE A 82 -0.56 -2.52 11.22
CA PHE A 82 -0.87 -2.83 9.82
C PHE A 82 0.09 -2.19 8.82
N MET A 83 0.92 -1.22 9.20
CA MET A 83 1.89 -0.52 8.34
C MET A 83 3.19 -1.31 8.11
N ARG A 84 3.17 -2.63 8.26
CA ARG A 84 4.32 -3.52 8.00
C ARG A 84 4.38 -3.86 6.52
N ALA A 85 5.59 -4.00 5.98
CA ALA A 85 5.82 -4.43 4.60
C ALA A 85 5.15 -5.78 4.26
N ALA A 86 5.06 -6.67 5.25
CA ALA A 86 4.45 -8.00 5.10
C ALA A 86 2.92 -8.01 5.28
N SER A 87 2.29 -6.90 5.70
CA SER A 87 0.84 -6.85 5.89
C SER A 87 0.10 -7.03 4.56
N ARG A 88 -0.97 -7.82 4.60
CA ARG A 88 -1.87 -8.08 3.48
C ARG A 88 -3.31 -7.86 3.92
N LEU A 89 -3.88 -6.71 3.58
CA LEU A 89 -5.32 -6.48 3.74
C LEU A 89 -6.05 -6.97 2.48
N ARG A 90 -7.37 -7.14 2.54
CA ARG A 90 -8.16 -7.60 1.41
C ARG A 90 -9.57 -7.02 1.43
N PHE A 91 -10.07 -6.65 0.26
CA PHE A 91 -11.43 -6.17 0.04
C PHE A 91 -11.96 -6.60 -1.34
N PRO A 92 -13.29 -6.60 -1.56
CA PRO A 92 -13.86 -6.83 -2.89
C PRO A 92 -13.33 -5.82 -3.93
N PRO A 93 -13.14 -6.21 -5.21
CA PRO A 93 -12.51 -5.35 -6.23
C PRO A 93 -13.20 -4.00 -6.47
N ARG A 94 -14.49 -3.90 -6.17
CA ARG A 94 -15.30 -2.68 -6.32
C ARG A 94 -15.30 -1.79 -5.08
N HIS A 95 -14.69 -2.22 -3.97
CA HIS A 95 -14.61 -1.43 -2.75
C HIS A 95 -13.72 -0.20 -2.96
N ARG A 96 -14.15 0.94 -2.42
CA ARG A 96 -13.46 2.22 -2.51
C ARG A 96 -13.62 2.92 -1.17
N ASP A 97 -12.54 3.49 -0.68
CA ASP A 97 -12.52 4.30 0.53
C ASP A 97 -11.47 5.41 0.39
N ALA A 98 -11.56 6.46 1.20
CA ALA A 98 -10.71 7.64 1.14
C ALA A 98 -9.24 7.37 1.53
N ASP A 99 -8.96 6.17 2.05
CA ASP A 99 -7.64 5.73 2.46
C ASP A 99 -7.08 4.60 1.58
N ILE A 100 -7.73 4.35 0.43
CA ILE A 100 -7.32 3.35 -0.57
C ILE A 100 -6.97 4.05 -1.90
N GLY A 101 -5.75 3.83 -2.38
CA GLY A 101 -5.24 4.30 -3.65
C GLY A 101 -4.63 3.18 -4.50
N LEU A 102 -3.75 3.57 -5.42
CA LEU A 102 -3.00 2.65 -6.26
C LEU A 102 -1.66 3.28 -6.66
N ARG A 103 -0.69 2.42 -6.97
CA ARG A 103 0.55 2.77 -7.63
C ARG A 103 0.72 1.87 -8.84
N CYS A 104 0.95 2.46 -10.00
CA CYS A 104 1.17 1.69 -11.21
C CYS A 104 2.56 1.07 -11.23
N ALA A 105 2.66 -0.11 -11.83
CA ALA A 105 3.91 -0.76 -12.19
C ALA A 105 3.87 -1.10 -13.69
N ARG A 106 5.05 -1.35 -14.26
CA ARG A 106 5.21 -1.84 -15.63
C ARG A 106 6.40 -2.78 -15.68
N ASP A 107 6.40 -3.68 -16.64
CA ASP A 107 7.56 -4.51 -16.93
C ASP A 107 8.76 -3.65 -17.34
N ALA A 108 9.96 -4.13 -17.01
CA ALA A 108 11.17 -3.57 -17.61
C ALA A 108 11.13 -3.84 -19.12
N GLY A 109 11.57 -2.86 -19.91
CA GLY A 109 11.75 -3.07 -21.35
C GLY A 109 12.79 -4.16 -21.63
N PRO A 110 12.88 -4.65 -22.89
CA PRO A 110 13.94 -5.58 -23.28
C PRO A 110 15.30 -4.99 -22.88
N GLN A 111 16.14 -5.80 -22.24
CA GLN A 111 17.52 -5.43 -22.03
C GLN A 111 18.22 -5.54 -23.39
N GLY A 112 18.79 -4.43 -23.86
CA GLY A 112 19.54 -4.37 -25.11
C GLY A 112 20.86 -5.12 -25.05
#